data_AF-A0A9E5P820-F1
#
_entry.id   AF-A0A9E5P820-F1
#
_cell.length_a   1.000
_cell.length_b   1.000
_cell.length_c   1.000
_cell.angle_alpha   90.00
_cell.angle_beta   90.00
_cell.angle_gamma   90.00
#
_symmetry.space_group_name_H-M   'P 1'
#
loop_
_entity.id
_entity.type
_entity.pdbx_description
1 polymer ?
#
loop_
_entity_poly.entity_id
_entity_poly.type
_entity_poly.pdbx_seq_one_letter_code
_entity_poly.pdbx_strand_id
1 'polypeptide(L)'
;MSANLLAGWFAPLAIYISILILHLVLPARRVVGYAVDPESGQPMTYRLNGLLVFAVVLMASLAAGWQGWISWDWLYANRWNAMGGACLVGLAYSLVAVLGAPSTGRPLAADLFLGRRENPQYLDRKVDAKMFLYLA
;
A
#
# COMPACT_ATOMS: atom_id res chain seq x y z
N MET A 1 -6.71 12.99 25.39
CA MET A 1 -5.95 11.71 25.38
C MET A 1 -6.48 10.73 24.32
N SER A 2 -7.79 10.56 24.15
CA SER A 2 -8.41 9.64 23.16
C SER A 2 -8.20 10.01 21.68
N ALA A 3 -8.15 11.31 21.35
CA ALA A 3 -8.00 11.76 19.96
C ALA A 3 -6.65 11.35 19.32
N ASN A 4 -5.55 11.45 20.07
CA ASN A 4 -4.23 11.00 19.60
C ASN A 4 -4.13 9.47 19.47
N LEU A 5 -4.86 8.73 20.31
CA LEU A 5 -4.93 7.28 20.21
C LEU A 5 -5.53 6.86 18.86
N LEU A 6 -6.75 7.32 18.55
CA LEU A 6 -7.44 6.98 17.31
C LEU A 6 -6.67 7.46 16.09
N ALA A 7 -6.17 8.69 16.11
CA ALA A 7 -5.36 9.23 15.02
C ALA A 7 -4.10 8.38 14.76
N GLY A 8 -3.42 7.91 15.82
CA GLY A 8 -2.29 7.00 15.69
C GLY A 8 -2.65 5.65 15.06
N TRP A 9 -3.77 5.03 15.47
CA TRP A 9 -4.24 3.76 14.90
C TRP A 9 -4.60 3.84 13.42
N PHE A 10 -5.24 4.94 13.00
CA PHE A 10 -5.67 5.12 11.62
C PHE A 10 -4.62 5.79 10.72
N ALA A 11 -3.51 6.29 11.26
CA ALA A 11 -2.47 6.95 10.47
C ALA A 11 -1.92 6.08 9.33
N PRO A 12 -1.55 4.79 9.54
CA PRO A 12 -1.07 3.95 8.44
C PRO A 12 -2.10 3.81 7.32
N LEU A 13 -3.37 3.60 7.66
CA LEU A 13 -4.45 3.50 6.68
C LEU A 13 -4.61 4.80 5.89
N ALA A 14 -4.62 5.95 6.57
CA ALA A 14 -4.73 7.25 5.94
C ALA A 14 -3.55 7.54 5.00
N ILE A 15 -2.32 7.19 5.41
CA ILE A 15 -1.10 7.31 4.60
C ILE A 15 -1.21 6.43 3.36
N TYR A 16 -1.53 5.14 3.52
CA TYR A 16 -1.69 4.22 2.39
C TYR A 16 -2.75 4.67 1.39
N ILE A 17 -3.92 5.14 1.88
CA ILE A 17 -4.97 5.68 1.00
C ILE A 17 -4.46 6.92 0.26
N SER A 18 -3.74 7.82 0.94
CA SER A 18 -3.19 9.03 0.33
C SER A 18 -2.18 8.69 -0.78
N ILE A 19 -1.26 7.75 -0.51
CA ILE A 19 -0.28 7.27 -1.49
C ILE A 19 -0.99 6.58 -2.67
N LEU A 20 -2.01 5.76 -2.41
CA LEU A 20 -2.81 5.10 -3.45
C LEU A 20 -3.51 6.12 -4.36
N ILE A 21 -4.14 7.14 -3.77
CA ILE A 21 -4.78 8.22 -4.52
C ILE A 21 -3.74 8.90 -5.40
N LEU A 22 -2.60 9.34 -4.83
CA LEU A 22 -1.54 10.00 -5.59
C LEU A 22 -0.99 9.13 -6.72
N HIS A 23 -0.78 7.83 -6.48
CA HIS A 23 -0.36 6.86 -7.50
C HIS A 23 -1.36 6.79 -8.67
N LEU A 24 -2.65 6.90 -8.37
CA LEU A 24 -3.72 6.87 -9.38
C LEU A 24 -3.88 8.19 -10.14
N VAL A 25 -3.83 9.35 -9.46
CA VAL A 25 -4.07 10.65 -10.11
C VAL A 25 -2.84 11.28 -10.76
N LEU A 26 -1.63 11.09 -10.21
CA LEU A 26 -0.43 11.72 -10.75
C LEU A 26 0.00 11.06 -12.06
N PRO A 27 0.61 11.80 -13.00
CA PRO A 27 1.12 11.25 -14.26
C PRO A 27 2.05 10.05 -14.02
N ALA A 28 1.97 9.04 -14.88
CA ALA A 28 2.76 7.83 -14.76
C ALA A 28 3.21 7.30 -16.12
N ARG A 29 4.36 6.62 -16.11
CA ARG A 29 4.86 5.88 -17.28
C ARG A 29 4.31 4.46 -17.23
N ARG A 30 4.00 3.89 -18.40
CA ARG A 30 3.68 2.47 -18.53
C ARG A 30 4.92 1.73 -19.01
N VAL A 31 5.34 0.70 -18.28
CA VAL A 31 6.53 -0.08 -18.57
C VAL A 31 6.16 -1.55 -18.63
N VAL A 32 6.61 -2.24 -19.66
CA VAL A 32 6.49 -3.71 -19.76
C VAL A 32 7.55 -4.32 -18.85
N GLY A 33 7.13 -5.14 -17.89
CA GLY A 33 8.03 -5.83 -16.97
C GLY A 33 8.37 -7.24 -17.44
N TYR A 34 9.15 -7.95 -16.61
CA TYR A 34 9.62 -9.30 -16.91
C TYR A 34 8.66 -10.40 -16.44
N ALA A 35 7.77 -10.10 -15.48
CA ALA A 35 6.80 -11.07 -15.00
C ALA A 35 5.79 -11.36 -16.12
N VAL A 36 5.44 -12.63 -16.27
CA VAL A 36 4.49 -13.09 -17.28
C VAL A 36 3.15 -13.34 -16.60
N ASP A 37 2.08 -12.87 -17.23
CA ASP A 37 0.72 -13.16 -16.81
C ASP A 37 0.44 -14.68 -17.02
N PRO A 38 0.12 -15.43 -15.96
CA PRO A 38 -0.07 -16.88 -16.05
C PRO A 38 -1.28 -17.28 -16.90
N GLU A 39 -2.26 -16.39 -17.09
CA GLU A 39 -3.44 -16.67 -17.92
C GLU A 39 -3.20 -16.36 -19.40
N SER A 40 -2.54 -15.23 -19.70
CA SER A 40 -2.35 -14.78 -21.08
C SER A 40 -0.98 -15.15 -21.69
N GLY A 41 -0.01 -15.54 -20.87
CA GLY A 41 1.36 -15.81 -21.29
C GLY A 41 2.13 -14.56 -21.77
N GLN A 42 1.56 -13.36 -21.60
CA GLN A 42 2.16 -12.11 -22.04
C GLN A 42 2.90 -11.40 -20.89
N PRO A 43 3.97 -10.63 -21.18
CA PRO A 43 4.60 -9.78 -20.18
C PRO A 43 3.63 -8.79 -19.54
N MET A 44 3.65 -8.69 -18.21
CA MET A 44 2.82 -7.77 -17.45
C MET A 44 3.26 -6.32 -17.69
N THR A 45 2.29 -5.40 -17.73
CA THR A 45 2.56 -3.97 -17.85
C THR A 45 2.32 -3.28 -16.51
N TYR A 46 3.18 -2.32 -16.16
CA TYR A 46 3.22 -1.64 -14.88
C TYR A 46 3.06 -0.13 -15.06
N ARG A 47 2.23 0.48 -14.21
CA ARG A 47 2.13 1.93 -14.05
C ARG A 47 3.15 2.40 -13.01
N LEU A 48 4.12 3.21 -13.41
CA LEU A 48 5.20 3.69 -12.55
C LEU A 48 5.21 5.22 -12.44
N ASN A 49 5.06 5.71 -11.21
CA ASN A 49 5.22 7.12 -10.84
C ASN A 49 5.77 7.30 -9.41
N GLY A 50 6.39 6.26 -8.83
CA GLY A 50 6.80 6.25 -7.42
C GLY A 50 7.68 7.43 -7.00
N LEU A 51 8.61 7.89 -7.85
CA LEU A 51 9.45 9.05 -7.55
C LEU A 51 8.64 10.36 -7.45
N LEU A 52 7.65 10.53 -8.32
CA LEU A 52 6.76 11.71 -8.30
C LEU A 52 5.85 11.66 -7.07
N VAL A 53 5.27 10.49 -6.76
CA VAL A 53 4.47 10.28 -5.55
C VAL A 53 5.29 10.58 -4.30
N PHE A 54 6.51 10.05 -4.20
CA PHE A 54 7.43 10.30 -3.09
C PHE A 54 7.72 11.79 -2.91
N ALA A 55 8.07 12.49 -4.00
CA ALA A 55 8.33 13.93 -3.95
C ALA A 55 7.12 14.71 -3.45
N VAL A 56 5.91 14.38 -3.93
CA VAL A 56 4.67 15.05 -3.51
C VAL A 56 4.36 14.77 -2.03
N VAL A 57 4.50 13.53 -1.57
CA VAL A 57 4.29 13.16 -0.16
C VAL A 57 5.28 13.89 0.75
N LEU A 58 6.57 13.89 0.38
CA LEU A 58 7.60 14.58 1.14
C LEU A 58 7.31 16.09 1.25
N MET A 59 6.98 16.74 0.14
CA MET A 59 6.65 18.17 0.13
C MET A 59 5.38 18.46 0.93
N ALA A 60 4.37 17.60 0.87
CA ALA A 60 3.16 17.73 1.67
C ALA A 60 3.45 17.58 3.18
N SER A 61 4.28 16.62 3.57
CA SER A 61 4.71 16.45 4.96
C SER A 61 5.51 17.64 5.47
N LEU A 62 6.45 18.16 4.68
CA LEU A 62 7.22 19.36 5.03
C LEU A 62 6.31 20.59 5.17
N ALA A 63 5.37 20.79 4.25
CA ALA A 63 4.41 21.89 4.31
C ALA A 63 3.49 21.78 5.54
N ALA A 64 3.01 20.58 5.87
CA ALA A 64 2.17 20.36 7.04
C ALA A 64 2.93 20.64 8.36
N GLY A 65 4.21 20.24 8.43
CA GLY A 65 5.07 20.56 9.57
C GLY A 65 5.39 22.05 9.67
N TRP A 66 5.71 22.69 8.54
CA TRP A 66 6.00 24.13 8.47
C TRP A 66 4.80 25.00 8.88
N GLN A 67 3.60 24.62 8.44
CA GLN A 67 2.36 25.33 8.77
C GLN A 67 1.86 25.03 10.20
N GLY A 68 2.49 24.08 10.91
CA GLY A 68 2.10 23.67 12.25
C GLY A 68 0.85 22.81 12.30
N TRP A 69 0.40 22.23 11.18
CA TRP A 69 -0.75 21.33 11.14
C TRP A 69 -0.46 19.99 11.82
N ILE A 70 0.78 19.51 11.69
CA ILE A 70 1.25 18.26 12.30
C ILE A 70 2.59 18.55 12.96
N SER A 71 2.77 18.11 14.22
CA SER A 71 4.06 18.23 14.89
C SER A 71 5.11 17.36 14.21
N TRP A 72 6.36 17.84 14.13
CA TRP A 72 7.47 17.11 13.50
C TRP A 72 7.73 15.75 14.14
N ASP A 73 7.46 15.60 15.44
CA ASP A 73 7.60 14.37 16.21
C ASP A 73 6.31 13.54 16.29
N TRP A 74 5.23 13.94 15.62
CA TRP A 74 3.90 13.33 15.80
C TRP A 74 3.89 11.83 15.51
N LEU A 75 4.54 11.40 14.42
CA LEU A 75 4.67 9.97 14.09
C LEU A 75 5.49 9.23 15.14
N TYR A 76 6.54 9.85 15.67
CA TYR A 76 7.34 9.28 16.74
C TYR A 76 6.53 9.12 18.03
N ALA A 77 5.78 10.15 18.43
CA ALA A 77 4.92 10.13 19.60
C ALA A 77 3.81 9.06 19.50
N ASN A 78 3.30 8.79 18.29
CA ASN A 78 2.23 7.82 18.04
C ASN A 78 2.70 6.46 17.48
N ARG A 79 4.01 6.20 17.45
CA ARG A 79 4.62 5.03 16.78
C ARG A 79 4.02 3.67 17.18
N TRP A 80 3.65 3.49 18.44
CA TRP A 80 3.07 2.23 18.92
C TRP A 80 1.63 2.03 18.46
N ASN A 81 0.84 3.10 18.45
CA ASN A 81 -0.53 3.07 17.90
C ASN A 81 -0.48 2.85 16.38
N ALA A 82 0.44 3.52 15.69
CA ALA A 82 0.66 3.34 14.26
C ALA A 82 1.15 1.92 13.93
N MET A 83 2.00 1.32 14.76
CA MET A 83 2.40 -0.09 14.61
C MET A 83 1.20 -1.02 14.71
N GLY A 84 0.34 -0.84 15.71
CA GLY A 84 -0.91 -1.60 15.84
C GLY A 84 -1.81 -1.46 14.61
N GLY A 85 -1.98 -0.22 14.13
CA GLY A 85 -2.72 0.08 12.91
C GLY A 85 -2.14 -0.59 11.66
N ALA A 86 -0.81 -0.57 11.51
CA ALA A 86 -0.12 -1.18 10.38
C ALA A 86 -0.28 -2.71 10.38
N CYS A 87 -0.15 -3.36 11.54
CA CYS A 87 -0.43 -4.78 11.69
C CYS A 87 -1.87 -5.12 11.31
N LEU A 88 -2.84 -4.33 11.78
CA LEU A 88 -4.25 -4.53 11.46
C LEU A 88 -4.50 -4.42 9.95
N VAL A 89 -3.99 -3.38 9.30
CA VAL A 89 -4.13 -3.20 7.85
C VAL A 89 -3.47 -4.34 7.07
N GLY A 90 -2.25 -4.73 7.46
CA GLY A 90 -1.52 -5.82 6.81
C GLY A 90 -2.25 -7.16 6.92
N LEU A 91 -2.72 -7.51 8.12
CA LEU A 91 -3.50 -8.74 8.34
C LEU A 91 -4.83 -8.70 7.58
N ALA A 92 -5.55 -7.57 7.61
CA ALA A 92 -6.79 -7.41 6.87
C ALA A 92 -6.57 -7.56 5.36
N TYR A 93 -5.54 -6.93 4.80
CA TYR A 93 -5.20 -7.05 3.40
C TYR A 93 -4.82 -8.49 3.03
N SER A 94 -3.97 -9.15 3.82
CA SER A 94 -3.59 -10.55 3.59
C SER A 94 -4.81 -11.47 3.59
N LEU A 95 -5.73 -11.31 4.54
CA LEU A 95 -6.98 -12.08 4.57
C LEU A 95 -7.84 -11.83 3.32
N VAL A 96 -8.02 -10.58 2.91
CA VAL A 96 -8.79 -10.24 1.70
C VAL A 96 -8.13 -10.84 0.44
N ALA A 97 -6.81 -10.71 0.31
CA ALA A 97 -6.06 -11.18 -0.85
C ALA A 97 -6.12 -12.71 -0.99
N VAL A 98 -6.01 -13.44 0.12
CA VAL A 98 -6.05 -14.91 0.17
C VAL A 98 -7.48 -15.44 0.06
N LEU A 99 -8.39 -14.99 0.90
CA LEU A 99 -9.77 -15.51 0.93
C LEU A 99 -10.57 -15.10 -0.31
N GLY A 100 -10.19 -14.00 -0.97
CA GLY A 100 -10.78 -13.57 -2.23
C GLY A 100 -10.34 -14.38 -3.45
N ALA A 101 -9.46 -15.39 -3.31
CA ALA A 101 -8.97 -16.24 -4.40
C ALA A 101 -9.31 -17.72 -4.16
N PRO A 102 -9.47 -18.54 -5.22
CA PRO A 102 -9.64 -19.99 -5.09
C PRO A 102 -8.50 -20.63 -4.30
N SER A 103 -8.82 -21.63 -3.48
CA SER A 103 -7.83 -22.37 -2.70
C SER A 103 -6.78 -23.03 -3.60
N THR A 104 -5.52 -23.04 -3.15
CA THR A 104 -4.43 -23.74 -3.86
C THR A 104 -4.40 -25.24 -3.54
N GLY A 105 -5.25 -25.70 -2.61
CA GLY A 105 -5.23 -27.06 -2.05
C GLY A 105 -4.27 -27.23 -0.86
N ARG A 106 -3.47 -26.20 -0.53
CA ARG A 106 -2.59 -26.20 0.66
C ARG A 106 -3.35 -25.82 1.94
N PRO A 107 -2.79 -26.08 3.13
CA PRO A 107 -3.35 -25.56 4.38
C PRO A 107 -3.45 -24.03 4.37
N LEU A 108 -4.47 -23.47 5.03
CA LEU A 108 -4.72 -22.02 5.06
C LEU A 108 -3.50 -21.22 5.56
N ALA A 109 -2.75 -21.74 6.53
CA ALA A 109 -1.53 -21.07 7.01
C ALA A 109 -0.46 -20.93 5.92
N ALA A 110 -0.32 -21.93 5.05
CA ALA A 110 0.60 -21.87 3.91
C ALA A 110 0.11 -20.87 2.86
N ASP A 111 -1.20 -20.84 2.60
CA ASP A 111 -1.81 -19.85 1.70
C ASP A 111 -1.67 -18.42 2.23
N LEU A 112 -1.83 -18.20 3.54
CA LEU A 112 -1.65 -16.89 4.17
C LEU A 112 -0.20 -16.41 4.10
N PHE A 113 0.76 -17.32 4.20
CA PHE A 113 2.19 -16.99 4.13
C PHE A 113 2.67 -16.77 2.69
N LEU A 114 2.24 -17.61 1.74
CA LEU A 114 2.73 -17.58 0.35
C LEU A 114 1.84 -16.77 -0.59
N GLY A 115 0.59 -16.53 -0.23
CA GLY A 115 -0.44 -15.97 -1.10
C GLY A 115 -1.01 -17.03 -2.07
N ARG A 116 -2.12 -16.65 -2.72
CA ARG A 116 -2.82 -17.50 -3.72
C ARG A 116 -2.76 -16.98 -5.16
N ARG A 117 -2.44 -15.68 -5.33
CA ARG A 117 -2.36 -15.01 -6.63
C ARG A 117 -0.94 -14.54 -6.88
N GLU A 118 -0.45 -14.83 -8.07
CA GLU A 118 0.80 -14.26 -8.55
C GLU A 118 0.56 -12.83 -9.03
N ASN A 119 1.33 -11.87 -8.49
CA ASN A 119 1.33 -10.44 -8.88
C ASN A 119 -0.08 -9.83 -9.08
N PRO A 120 -0.93 -9.78 -8.04
CA PRO A 120 -2.30 -9.29 -8.19
C PRO A 120 -2.32 -7.83 -8.64
N GLN A 121 -2.96 -7.60 -9.79
CA GLN A 121 -3.19 -6.27 -10.36
C GLN A 121 -4.66 -5.88 -10.27
N TYR A 122 -4.94 -4.65 -9.87
CA TYR A 122 -6.27 -4.09 -9.68
C TYR A 122 -6.51 -2.88 -10.59
N LEU A 123 -7.79 -2.50 -10.73
CA LEU A 123 -8.25 -1.30 -11.44
C LEU A 123 -7.74 -1.23 -12.90
N ASP A 124 -7.93 -2.30 -13.67
CA ASP A 124 -7.42 -2.40 -15.05
C ASP A 124 -5.88 -2.18 -15.12
N ARG A 125 -5.15 -2.95 -14.30
CA ARG A 125 -3.68 -2.94 -14.22
C ARG A 125 -3.06 -1.60 -13.80
N LYS A 126 -3.83 -0.71 -13.18
CA LYS A 126 -3.34 0.58 -12.66
C LYS A 126 -2.57 0.41 -11.34
N VAL A 127 -2.89 -0.62 -10.56
CA VAL A 127 -2.25 -0.88 -9.27
C VAL A 127 -1.79 -2.31 -9.23
N ASP A 128 -0.48 -2.52 -9.22
CA ASP A 128 0.10 -3.82 -8.86
C ASP A 128 0.32 -3.83 -7.35
N ALA A 129 -0.26 -4.81 -6.65
CA ALA A 129 -0.25 -4.78 -5.20
C ALA A 129 1.14 -5.01 -4.60
N LYS A 130 1.97 -5.83 -5.23
CA LYS A 130 3.33 -6.09 -4.73
C LYS A 130 4.19 -4.84 -4.89
N MET A 131 4.13 -4.21 -6.07
CA MET A 131 4.87 -2.97 -6.33
C MET A 131 4.37 -1.82 -5.45
N PHE A 132 3.06 -1.70 -5.26
CA PHE A 132 2.48 -0.65 -4.41
C PHE A 132 2.92 -0.82 -2.94
N LEU A 133 2.80 -2.04 -2.38
CA LEU A 133 3.13 -2.32 -0.99
C LEU A 133 4.64 -2.28 -0.69
N TYR A 134 5.51 -2.27 -1.70
CA TYR A 134 6.95 -2.01 -1.51
C TYR A 134 7.27 -0.53 -1.32
N LEU A 135 6.45 0.36 -1.86
CA LEU A 135 6.65 1.81 -1.78
C LEU A 135 5.91 2.43 -0.59
N ALA A 136 4.79 1.81 -0.22
CA ALA A 136 3.79 2.39 0.68
C ALA A 136 4.17 2.28 2.16
#